data_AF-A0A924HSJ4-F1
#
_entry.id   AF-A0A924HSJ4-F1
#
_cell.length_a   1.000
_cell.length_b   1.000
_cell.length_c   1.000
_cell.angle_alpha   90.00
_cell.angle_beta   90.00
_cell.angle_gamma   90.00
#
_symmetry.space_group_name_H-M   'P 1'
#
loop_
_entity.id
_entity.type
_entity.pdbx_description
1 polymer ?
#
loop_
_entity_poly.entity_id
_entity_poly.type
_entity_poly.pdbx_seq_one_letter_code
_entity_poly.pdbx_strand_id
1 'polypeptide(L)'
;SDIYTGGTNARSWTSLKRRAILEPEPLGPREADLVRRIFSVLHANDPTLLTAWKVALSGGAIDVRRVQMLAYQLLPTRTELITPDQFLSLVFANPVTCTELQEIVGILQERSTLEPVPLPNAPAGWTLALHGRYSRTEILSAVGYLSPTARPLSDSGCLPLTEAMTEILFVTLDKSEGFDERVQYKDYAISPELFHWQTQNRAGPNNNSGRRYTESPVNGWKFQLFVREDRDAAYVAVGPVQLVSHEGDRPISITWRLDKPLTAELFRKFSVLRA
;
A
#
# COMPACT_ATOMS: atom_id res chain seq x y z
N SER A 1 1.10 -13.65 -13.29
CA SER A 1 2.23 -14.60 -13.17
C SER A 1 1.63 -15.98 -13.07
N ASP A 2 2.09 -16.93 -13.88
CA ASP A 2 1.55 -18.31 -13.88
C ASP A 2 2.01 -19.12 -12.66
N ILE A 3 3.06 -18.64 -11.97
CA ILE A 3 3.67 -19.29 -10.81
C ILE A 3 3.02 -18.83 -9.51
N TYR A 4 2.78 -17.52 -9.38
CA TYR A 4 2.29 -16.93 -8.14
C TYR A 4 0.81 -16.60 -8.24
N THR A 5 -0.01 -17.32 -7.47
CA THR A 5 -1.44 -17.09 -7.39
C THR A 5 -1.88 -16.95 -5.94
N GLY A 6 -2.90 -16.14 -5.68
CA GLY A 6 -3.56 -16.03 -4.38
C GLY A 6 -4.77 -16.97 -4.23
N GLY A 7 -5.43 -16.89 -3.09
CA GLY A 7 -6.72 -17.58 -2.84
C GLY A 7 -6.62 -19.06 -2.48
N THR A 8 -7.66 -19.82 -2.79
CA THR A 8 -7.77 -21.26 -2.47
C THR A 8 -6.71 -22.09 -3.20
N ASN A 9 -6.39 -21.70 -4.44
CA ASN A 9 -5.37 -22.31 -5.30
C ASN A 9 -4.03 -21.55 -5.24
N ALA A 10 -3.67 -21.02 -4.08
CA ALA A 10 -2.44 -20.25 -3.95
C ALA A 10 -1.22 -21.11 -4.30
N ARG A 11 -0.34 -20.56 -5.14
CA ARG A 11 0.87 -21.20 -5.65
C ARG A 11 2.06 -20.27 -5.46
N SER A 12 3.20 -20.89 -5.18
CA SER A 12 4.52 -20.27 -5.14
C SER A 12 5.53 -21.14 -5.90
N TRP A 13 6.74 -20.64 -6.09
CA TRP A 13 7.82 -21.42 -6.67
C TRP A 13 8.16 -22.64 -5.82
N THR A 14 8.24 -22.51 -4.49
CA THR A 14 8.43 -23.65 -3.58
C THR A 14 7.33 -24.70 -3.75
N SER A 15 6.06 -24.28 -3.82
CA SER A 15 4.96 -25.23 -4.01
C SER A 15 5.06 -26.01 -5.33
N LEU A 16 5.58 -25.37 -6.40
CA LEU A 16 5.82 -26.02 -7.69
C LEU A 16 7.02 -26.97 -7.62
N LYS A 17 8.15 -26.55 -7.02
CA LYS A 17 9.32 -27.42 -6.82
C LYS A 17 8.95 -28.68 -6.06
N ARG A 18 8.18 -28.57 -4.96
CA ARG A 18 7.71 -29.74 -4.20
C ARG A 18 6.82 -30.67 -5.01
N ARG A 19 5.87 -30.13 -5.79
CA ARG A 19 5.02 -30.93 -6.68
C ARG A 19 5.81 -31.67 -7.78
N ALA A 20 6.92 -31.09 -8.21
CA ALA A 20 7.83 -31.68 -9.18
C ALA A 20 8.91 -32.57 -8.55
N ILE A 21 8.91 -32.75 -7.22
CA ILE A 21 9.92 -33.52 -6.47
C ILE A 21 11.34 -32.95 -6.67
N LEU A 22 11.44 -31.62 -6.77
CA LEU A 22 12.69 -30.86 -6.93
C LEU A 22 13.14 -30.15 -5.65
N GLU A 23 12.34 -30.23 -4.58
CA GLU A 23 12.67 -29.66 -3.27
C GLU A 23 12.70 -30.78 -2.22
N PRO A 24 13.90 -31.29 -1.90
CA PRO A 24 14.07 -32.43 -0.98
C PRO A 24 14.08 -32.02 0.50
N GLU A 25 14.21 -30.73 0.82
CA GLU A 25 14.31 -30.26 2.20
C GLU A 25 13.02 -30.51 2.99
N PRO A 26 13.09 -30.85 4.30
CA PRO A 26 11.92 -31.04 5.14
C PRO A 26 10.98 -29.81 5.14
N LEU A 27 9.69 -30.05 5.35
CA LEU A 27 8.70 -28.98 5.51
C LEU A 27 8.96 -28.20 6.79
N GLY A 28 9.05 -26.88 6.68
CA GLY A 28 9.04 -26.00 7.85
C GLY A 28 7.69 -25.98 8.56
N PRO A 29 7.64 -25.62 9.86
CA PRO A 29 6.44 -25.72 10.71
C PRO A 29 5.26 -24.85 10.25
N ARG A 30 5.51 -23.76 9.53
CA ARG A 30 4.50 -22.84 9.00
C ARG A 30 4.68 -22.62 7.49
N GLU A 31 5.40 -23.50 6.82
CA GLU A 31 5.80 -23.32 5.41
C GLU A 31 4.57 -23.17 4.51
N ALA A 32 3.60 -24.06 4.68
CA ALA A 32 2.37 -24.09 3.89
C ALA A 32 1.58 -22.77 3.98
N ASP A 33 1.59 -22.10 5.13
CA ASP A 33 0.88 -20.82 5.31
C ASP A 33 1.63 -19.68 4.63
N LEU A 34 2.95 -19.61 4.82
CA LEU A 34 3.78 -18.53 4.31
C LEU A 34 3.88 -18.57 2.77
N VAL A 35 4.10 -19.76 2.20
CA VAL A 35 4.21 -19.96 0.73
C VAL A 35 2.96 -19.48 0.01
N ARG A 36 1.77 -19.71 0.58
CA ARG A 36 0.49 -19.26 0.01
C ARG A 36 0.35 -17.74 0.00
N ARG A 37 1.21 -17.01 0.71
CA ARG A 37 1.17 -15.56 0.85
C ARG A 37 2.31 -14.85 0.14
N ILE A 38 3.29 -15.56 -0.40
CA ILE A 38 4.41 -14.96 -1.15
C ILE A 38 3.94 -14.04 -2.28
N PHE A 39 2.83 -14.35 -2.96
CA PHE A 39 2.28 -13.49 -4.01
C PHE A 39 1.98 -12.05 -3.51
N SER A 40 1.73 -11.86 -2.21
CA SER A 40 1.30 -10.59 -1.62
C SER A 40 2.40 -9.53 -1.55
N VAL A 41 3.66 -9.87 -1.89
CA VAL A 41 4.79 -8.93 -1.89
C VAL A 41 5.25 -8.55 -3.30
N LEU A 42 4.68 -9.18 -4.34
CA LEU A 42 5.15 -9.03 -5.73
C LEU A 42 4.91 -7.65 -6.33
N HIS A 43 4.06 -6.82 -5.72
CA HIS A 43 3.83 -5.45 -6.15
C HIS A 43 4.95 -4.50 -5.70
N ALA A 44 5.76 -4.88 -4.70
CA ALA A 44 6.73 -4.01 -4.07
C ALA A 44 7.82 -3.56 -5.04
N ASN A 45 8.06 -2.26 -5.08
CA ASN A 45 9.09 -1.64 -5.92
C ASN A 45 9.91 -0.56 -5.19
N ASP A 46 9.67 -0.31 -3.90
CA ASP A 46 10.46 0.66 -3.13
C ASP A 46 11.87 0.09 -2.85
N PRO A 47 12.95 0.67 -3.40
CA PRO A 47 14.29 0.13 -3.24
C PRO A 47 14.77 0.12 -1.78
N THR A 48 14.32 1.09 -0.97
CA THR A 48 14.70 1.17 0.45
C THR A 48 13.97 0.09 1.24
N LEU A 49 12.68 -0.13 0.94
CA LEU A 49 11.89 -1.23 1.50
C LEU A 49 12.52 -2.60 1.19
N LEU A 50 12.78 -2.84 -0.10
CA LEU A 50 13.32 -4.11 -0.57
C LEU A 50 14.72 -4.38 -0.01
N THR A 51 15.56 -3.34 0.13
CA THR A 51 16.87 -3.46 0.78
C THR A 51 16.76 -3.87 2.23
N ALA A 52 15.87 -3.22 2.99
CA ALA A 52 15.64 -3.58 4.38
C ALA A 52 15.14 -5.03 4.53
N TRP A 53 14.23 -5.46 3.66
CA TRP A 53 13.76 -6.86 3.64
C TRP A 53 14.88 -7.83 3.33
N LYS A 54 15.69 -7.57 2.31
CA LYS A 54 16.82 -8.43 1.94
C LYS A 54 17.83 -8.58 3.09
N VAL A 55 18.21 -7.46 3.72
CA VAL A 55 19.14 -7.46 4.85
C VAL A 55 18.56 -8.27 6.02
N ALA A 56 17.31 -8.01 6.39
CA ALA A 56 16.65 -8.70 7.50
C ALA A 56 16.49 -10.21 7.23
N LEU A 57 16.06 -10.59 6.02
CA LEU A 57 15.92 -12.00 5.61
C LEU A 57 17.27 -12.72 5.52
N SER A 58 18.39 -12.00 5.47
CA SER A 58 19.74 -12.58 5.49
C SER A 58 20.34 -12.66 6.91
N GLY A 59 19.55 -12.38 7.95
CA GLY A 59 20.01 -12.34 9.34
C GLY A 59 20.76 -11.07 9.71
N GLY A 60 20.66 -10.01 8.90
CA GLY A 60 21.26 -8.71 9.15
C GLY A 60 20.45 -7.80 10.05
N ALA A 61 20.74 -6.50 10.00
CA ALA A 61 20.05 -5.49 10.78
C ALA A 61 18.55 -5.41 10.47
N ILE A 62 17.74 -5.18 11.51
CA ILE A 62 16.28 -5.14 11.44
C ILE A 62 15.81 -3.69 11.36
N ASP A 63 15.26 -3.30 10.21
CA ASP A 63 14.39 -2.11 10.14
C ASP A 63 13.00 -2.50 10.65
N VAL A 64 12.71 -2.10 11.90
CA VAL A 64 11.50 -2.48 12.64
C VAL A 64 10.23 -2.21 11.83
N ARG A 65 10.11 -1.02 11.20
CA ARG A 65 8.89 -0.61 10.50
C ARG A 65 8.71 -1.41 9.21
N ARG A 66 9.78 -1.56 8.43
CA ARG A 66 9.77 -2.25 7.15
C ARG A 66 9.58 -3.76 7.31
N VAL A 67 10.21 -4.37 8.31
CA VAL A 67 9.98 -5.79 8.61
C VAL A 67 8.56 -6.02 9.12
N GLN A 68 7.97 -5.08 9.88
CA GLN A 68 6.55 -5.17 10.26
C GLN A 68 5.61 -5.14 9.05
N MET A 69 5.92 -4.34 8.03
CA MET A 69 5.17 -4.32 6.77
C MET A 69 5.17 -5.70 6.11
N LEU A 70 6.33 -6.35 6.01
CA LEU A 70 6.47 -7.71 5.47
C LEU A 70 5.72 -8.75 6.32
N ALA A 71 5.86 -8.66 7.65
CA ALA A 71 5.21 -9.57 8.59
C ALA A 71 3.70 -9.63 8.37
N TYR A 72 3.04 -8.47 8.33
CA TYR A 72 1.58 -8.41 8.19
C TYR A 72 1.07 -8.65 6.78
N GLN A 73 1.95 -8.65 5.78
CA GLN A 73 1.64 -9.10 4.42
C GLN A 73 1.61 -10.62 4.30
N LEU A 74 2.55 -11.29 4.95
CA LEU A 74 2.64 -12.75 4.97
C LEU A 74 1.72 -13.38 6.02
N LEU A 75 1.40 -12.66 7.09
CA LEU A 75 0.50 -13.11 8.16
C LEU A 75 -0.81 -12.29 8.10
N PRO A 76 -1.81 -12.69 7.29
CA PRO A 76 -3.03 -11.91 7.10
C PRO A 76 -3.97 -11.94 8.30
N THR A 77 -3.80 -12.90 9.22
CA THR A 77 -4.65 -13.06 10.40
C THR A 77 -4.52 -11.86 11.33
N ARG A 78 -5.62 -11.11 11.51
CA ARG A 78 -5.59 -9.85 12.25
C ARG A 78 -5.28 -9.99 13.74
N THR A 79 -5.61 -11.14 14.33
CA THR A 79 -5.34 -11.46 15.74
C THR A 79 -3.92 -11.96 15.96
N GLU A 80 -3.18 -12.27 14.89
CA GLU A 80 -1.77 -12.67 14.96
C GLU A 80 -0.90 -11.41 15.06
N LEU A 81 -0.71 -10.97 16.30
CA LEU A 81 0.19 -9.89 16.67
C LEU A 81 1.60 -10.46 16.85
N ILE A 82 2.59 -9.87 16.18
CA ILE A 82 3.97 -10.38 16.16
C ILE A 82 4.95 -9.23 16.04
N THR A 83 6.08 -9.32 16.74
CA THR A 83 7.19 -8.37 16.58
C THR A 83 8.03 -8.71 15.33
N PRO A 84 8.82 -7.76 14.80
CA PRO A 84 9.74 -8.03 13.71
C PRO A 84 10.70 -9.20 13.99
N ASP A 85 11.29 -9.27 15.19
CA ASP A 85 12.21 -10.34 15.57
C ASP A 85 11.53 -11.71 15.61
N GLN A 86 10.32 -11.78 16.18
CA GLN A 86 9.54 -13.01 16.22
C GLN A 86 9.14 -13.46 14.82
N PHE A 87 8.77 -12.51 13.96
CA PHE A 87 8.46 -12.79 12.56
C PHE A 87 9.68 -13.31 11.80
N LEU A 88 10.86 -12.71 11.96
CA LEU A 88 12.08 -13.22 11.31
C LEU A 88 12.46 -14.61 11.85
N SER A 89 12.33 -14.84 13.16
CA SER A 89 12.54 -16.17 13.76
C SER A 89 11.60 -17.21 13.15
N LEU A 90 10.32 -16.84 12.93
CA LEU A 90 9.35 -17.67 12.24
C LEU A 90 9.79 -17.97 10.80
N VAL A 91 10.24 -16.96 10.04
CA VAL A 91 10.70 -17.15 8.66
C VAL A 91 11.95 -18.03 8.60
N PHE A 92 12.91 -17.85 9.51
CA PHE A 92 14.13 -18.67 9.57
C PHE A 92 13.87 -20.12 9.96
N ALA A 93 12.83 -20.39 10.75
CA ALA A 93 12.37 -21.75 11.00
C ALA A 93 11.76 -22.43 9.76
N ASN A 94 11.53 -21.68 8.67
CA ASN A 94 11.02 -22.17 7.38
C ASN A 94 12.03 -21.85 6.25
N PRO A 95 13.21 -22.52 6.22
CA PRO A 95 14.36 -22.11 5.41
C PRO A 95 14.10 -22.09 3.90
N VAL A 96 13.28 -23.02 3.39
CA VAL A 96 12.90 -23.05 1.96
C VAL A 96 12.10 -21.80 1.58
N THR A 97 11.12 -21.42 2.41
CA THR A 97 10.37 -20.17 2.23
C THR A 97 11.25 -18.94 2.36
N CYS A 98 12.16 -18.93 3.33
CA CYS A 98 13.11 -17.83 3.51
C CYS A 98 13.95 -17.62 2.24
N THR A 99 14.46 -18.72 1.67
CA THR A 99 15.23 -18.70 0.42
C THR A 99 14.39 -18.15 -0.73
N GLU A 100 13.16 -18.63 -0.92
CA GLU A 100 12.26 -18.11 -1.97
C GLU A 100 11.97 -16.61 -1.79
N LEU A 101 11.76 -16.14 -0.56
CA LEU A 101 11.56 -14.72 -0.27
C LEU A 101 12.80 -13.89 -0.63
N GLN A 102 14.01 -14.35 -0.29
CA GLN A 102 15.25 -13.68 -0.65
C GLN A 102 15.42 -13.58 -2.17
N GLU A 103 15.14 -14.67 -2.91
CA GLU A 103 15.19 -14.69 -4.37
C GLU A 103 14.22 -13.69 -4.98
N ILE A 104 12.96 -13.68 -4.52
CA ILE A 104 11.92 -12.75 -4.99
C ILE A 104 12.32 -11.30 -4.70
N VAL A 105 12.77 -11.01 -3.47
CA VAL A 105 13.19 -9.66 -3.11
C VAL A 105 14.37 -9.23 -3.98
N GLY A 106 15.33 -10.13 -4.26
CA GLY A 106 16.43 -9.86 -5.20
C GLY A 106 15.94 -9.48 -6.60
N ILE A 107 15.01 -10.27 -7.16
CA ILE A 107 14.41 -10.00 -8.48
C ILE A 107 13.63 -8.67 -8.47
N LEU A 108 12.87 -8.38 -7.40
CA LEU A 108 12.12 -7.14 -7.27
C LEU A 108 13.05 -5.92 -7.18
N GLN A 109 14.19 -6.04 -6.50
CA GLN A 109 15.21 -4.99 -6.45
C GLN A 109 15.78 -4.70 -7.84
N GLU A 110 16.17 -5.74 -8.58
CA GLU A 110 16.72 -5.59 -9.93
C GLU A 110 15.72 -5.00 -10.92
N ARG A 111 14.43 -5.30 -10.74
CA ARG A 111 13.34 -4.76 -11.58
C ARG A 111 12.90 -3.35 -11.19
N SER A 112 13.23 -2.89 -9.99
CA SER A 112 12.79 -1.57 -9.56
C SER A 112 13.56 -0.48 -10.28
N THR A 113 12.81 0.39 -10.94
CA THR A 113 13.31 1.64 -11.54
C THR A 113 12.89 2.86 -10.71
N LEU A 114 12.33 2.67 -9.52
CA LEU A 114 11.82 3.75 -8.69
C LEU A 114 12.99 4.48 -8.02
N GLU A 115 12.99 5.81 -8.10
CA GLU A 115 13.94 6.61 -7.32
C GLU A 115 13.54 6.58 -5.84
N PRO A 116 14.49 6.35 -4.90
CA PRO A 116 14.20 6.20 -3.47
C PRO A 116 13.95 7.56 -2.79
N VAL A 117 12.98 8.34 -3.29
CA VAL A 117 12.59 9.63 -2.72
C VAL A 117 11.63 9.38 -1.55
N PRO A 118 11.96 9.79 -0.30
CA PRO A 118 11.03 9.68 0.82
C PRO A 118 9.71 10.42 0.56
N LEU A 119 8.60 9.92 1.11
CA LEU A 119 7.29 10.56 0.94
C LEU A 119 7.31 11.99 1.50
N PRO A 120 7.09 13.03 0.67
CA PRO A 120 7.18 14.42 1.12
C PRO A 120 6.14 14.76 2.18
N ASN A 121 6.50 15.65 3.11
CA ASN A 121 5.63 16.14 4.18
C ASN A 121 5.00 15.04 5.05
N ALA A 122 5.58 13.83 5.04
CA ALA A 122 5.20 12.74 5.93
C ALA A 122 5.96 12.84 7.27
N PRO A 123 5.37 12.39 8.39
CA PRO A 123 6.08 12.25 9.66
C PRO A 123 7.36 11.40 9.51
N ALA A 124 8.43 11.75 10.23
CA ALA A 124 9.76 11.15 10.09
C ALA A 124 9.81 9.61 10.28
N GLY A 125 8.83 9.02 10.96
CA GLY A 125 8.72 7.57 11.16
C GLY A 125 8.06 6.80 10.00
N TRP A 126 7.52 7.48 8.98
CA TRP A 126 6.87 6.83 7.85
C TRP A 126 7.91 6.30 6.88
N THR A 127 7.88 4.99 6.63
CA THR A 127 8.84 4.29 5.76
C THR A 127 8.28 4.07 4.36
N LEU A 128 7.80 5.15 3.74
CA LEU A 128 7.21 5.13 2.39
C LEU A 128 8.00 6.05 1.46
N ALA A 129 8.11 5.65 0.19
CA ALA A 129 8.72 6.39 -0.89
C ALA A 129 7.63 6.96 -1.81
N LEU A 130 7.88 8.17 -2.33
CA LEU A 130 7.04 8.78 -3.35
C LEU A 130 6.96 7.87 -4.58
N HIS A 131 5.75 7.67 -5.08
CA HIS A 131 5.42 6.77 -6.20
C HIS A 131 5.75 5.28 -5.97
N GLY A 132 6.12 4.89 -4.75
CA GLY A 132 6.22 3.49 -4.34
C GLY A 132 4.86 2.81 -4.31
N ARG A 133 4.87 1.49 -4.53
CA ARG A 133 3.68 0.63 -4.54
C ARG A 133 3.58 -0.14 -3.23
N TYR A 134 2.42 -0.01 -2.59
CA TYR A 134 2.14 -0.60 -1.29
C TYR A 134 0.73 -1.16 -1.23
N SER A 135 0.53 -2.29 -0.58
CA SER A 135 -0.81 -2.72 -0.19
C SER A 135 -1.35 -1.79 0.91
N ARG A 136 -2.67 -1.85 1.13
CA ARG A 136 -3.27 -1.15 2.27
C ARG A 136 -2.63 -1.58 3.59
N THR A 137 -2.38 -2.87 3.79
CA THR A 137 -1.78 -3.38 5.02
C THR A 137 -0.37 -2.82 5.24
N GLU A 138 0.43 -2.72 4.18
CA GLU A 138 1.76 -2.09 4.27
C GLU A 138 1.68 -0.62 4.63
N ILE A 139 0.77 0.14 4.02
CA ILE A 139 0.58 1.56 4.34
C ILE A 139 0.20 1.72 5.81
N LEU A 140 -0.81 0.96 6.28
CA LEU A 140 -1.23 1.02 7.67
C LEU A 140 -0.10 0.61 8.64
N SER A 141 0.72 -0.38 8.27
CA SER A 141 1.92 -0.76 9.01
C SER A 141 3.01 0.30 8.95
N ALA A 142 3.18 1.03 7.85
CA ALA A 142 4.23 2.04 7.69
C ALA A 142 3.95 3.32 8.49
N VAL A 143 2.67 3.68 8.66
CA VAL A 143 2.27 4.99 9.23
C VAL A 143 2.05 5.01 10.74
N GLY A 144 2.12 3.88 11.43
CA GLY A 144 1.81 3.82 12.86
C GLY A 144 0.69 2.86 13.19
N TYR A 145 -0.27 2.72 12.28
CA TYR A 145 -1.62 2.27 12.60
C TYR A 145 -1.71 0.76 12.89
N LEU A 146 -0.94 -0.06 12.18
CA LEU A 146 -0.70 -1.45 12.58
C LEU A 146 0.66 -1.56 13.24
N SER A 147 0.70 -2.22 14.39
CA SER A 147 1.89 -2.42 15.22
C SER A 147 1.92 -3.84 15.79
N PRO A 148 3.03 -4.27 16.41
CA PRO A 148 3.09 -5.54 17.15
C PRO A 148 2.07 -5.68 18.28
N THR A 149 1.43 -4.58 18.70
CA THR A 149 0.50 -4.58 19.85
C THR A 149 -0.94 -4.26 19.43
N ALA A 150 -1.16 -3.74 18.22
CA ALA A 150 -2.48 -3.33 17.76
C ALA A 150 -2.64 -3.51 16.24
N ARG A 151 -3.71 -4.18 15.82
CA ARG A 151 -4.11 -4.33 14.40
C ARG A 151 -5.60 -4.02 14.20
N PRO A 152 -6.03 -2.78 14.47
CA PRO A 152 -7.43 -2.36 14.36
C PRO A 152 -7.96 -2.47 12.93
N LEU A 153 -9.29 -2.51 12.80
CA LEU A 153 -9.93 -2.55 11.48
C LEU A 153 -9.72 -1.21 10.78
N SER A 154 -9.55 -1.25 9.47
CA SER A 154 -9.52 -0.06 8.63
C SER A 154 -10.04 -0.43 7.24
N ASP A 155 -11.34 -0.25 7.07
CA ASP A 155 -12.11 -0.52 5.85
C ASP A 155 -12.58 0.77 5.14
N SER A 156 -12.54 1.91 5.82
CA SER A 156 -12.84 3.23 5.26
C SER A 156 -11.85 3.66 4.17
N GLY A 157 -12.34 4.40 3.15
CA GLY A 157 -11.50 5.06 2.16
C GLY A 157 -10.62 6.20 2.71
N CYS A 158 -10.76 6.55 3.99
CA CYS A 158 -9.96 7.59 4.65
C CYS A 158 -9.49 7.11 6.03
N LEU A 159 -8.28 7.49 6.42
CA LEU A 159 -7.73 7.22 7.75
C LEU A 159 -7.20 8.51 8.38
N PRO A 160 -7.92 9.13 9.33
CA PRO A 160 -7.41 10.26 10.09
C PRO A 160 -6.43 9.77 11.17
N LEU A 161 -5.22 10.35 11.17
CA LEU A 161 -4.21 10.18 12.21
C LEU A 161 -4.14 11.48 13.02
N THR A 162 -5.01 11.57 14.03
CA THR A 162 -5.27 12.81 14.79
C THR A 162 -4.01 13.38 15.44
N GLU A 163 -3.15 12.54 16.02
CA GLU A 163 -1.88 12.97 16.64
C GLU A 163 -0.95 13.66 15.64
N ALA A 164 -0.97 13.20 14.38
CA ALA A 164 -0.15 13.76 13.30
C ALA A 164 -0.87 14.86 12.51
N MET A 165 -2.13 15.19 12.85
CA MET A 165 -3.00 16.08 12.07
C MET A 165 -2.95 15.76 10.56
N THR A 166 -2.91 14.47 10.22
CA THR A 166 -2.74 14.00 8.85
C THR A 166 -3.80 12.96 8.53
N GLU A 167 -4.51 13.12 7.42
CA GLU A 167 -5.46 12.13 6.92
C GLU A 167 -4.92 11.45 5.66
N ILE A 168 -4.98 10.11 5.65
CA ILE A 168 -4.61 9.30 4.49
C ILE A 168 -5.86 9.10 3.65
N LEU A 169 -5.75 9.43 2.36
CA LEU A 169 -6.80 9.25 1.36
C LEU A 169 -6.48 8.02 0.52
N PHE A 170 -7.33 6.99 0.63
CA PHE A 170 -7.23 5.78 -0.18
C PHE A 170 -8.23 5.85 -1.33
N VAL A 171 -7.72 6.01 -2.53
CA VAL A 171 -8.51 6.14 -3.76
C VAL A 171 -8.36 4.89 -4.60
N THR A 172 -9.50 4.32 -5.01
CA THR A 172 -9.57 3.26 -6.03
C THR A 172 -10.31 3.84 -7.22
N LEU A 173 -9.67 3.88 -8.38
CA LEU A 173 -10.22 4.50 -9.60
C LEU A 173 -11.27 3.64 -10.32
N ASP A 174 -11.69 2.54 -9.69
CA ASP A 174 -12.46 1.42 -10.26
C ASP A 174 -13.41 1.88 -11.36
N LYS A 175 -13.01 1.61 -12.60
CA LYS A 175 -13.68 2.07 -13.82
C LYS A 175 -14.91 1.22 -14.15
N SER A 176 -15.25 0.21 -13.34
CA SER A 176 -16.17 -0.86 -13.69
C SER A 176 -17.61 -0.72 -13.15
N GLU A 177 -17.89 0.25 -12.27
CA GLU A 177 -19.26 0.52 -11.84
C GLU A 177 -19.98 1.48 -12.80
N GLY A 178 -20.72 0.94 -13.78
CA GLY A 178 -21.79 1.67 -14.48
C GLY A 178 -21.96 1.35 -15.96
N PHE A 179 -22.93 0.50 -16.30
CA PHE A 179 -23.52 0.38 -17.65
C PHE A 179 -24.48 1.55 -18.00
N ASP A 180 -24.62 2.54 -17.10
CA ASP A 180 -25.32 3.80 -17.37
C ASP A 180 -24.29 4.88 -17.67
N GLU A 181 -24.43 5.59 -18.80
CA GLU A 181 -23.59 6.72 -19.25
C GLU A 181 -23.48 7.88 -18.24
N ARG A 182 -24.15 7.79 -17.09
CA ARG A 182 -24.24 8.79 -16.02
C ARG A 182 -23.50 8.43 -14.74
N VAL A 183 -22.87 7.25 -14.63
CA VAL A 183 -22.01 6.94 -13.48
C VAL A 183 -20.61 7.49 -13.74
N GLN A 184 -20.46 8.78 -13.44
CA GLN A 184 -19.20 9.53 -13.47
C GLN A 184 -18.09 8.83 -12.68
N TYR A 185 -16.89 8.77 -13.26
CA TYR A 185 -15.66 8.52 -12.50
C TYR A 185 -15.56 9.53 -11.36
N LYS A 186 -15.63 9.06 -10.11
CA LYS A 186 -15.67 9.93 -8.93
C LYS A 186 -14.31 10.53 -8.59
N ASP A 187 -13.25 9.76 -8.81
CA ASP A 187 -11.89 10.17 -8.51
C ASP A 187 -11.00 9.93 -9.73
N TYR A 188 -10.14 10.90 -10.07
CA TYR A 188 -9.23 10.78 -11.22
C TYR A 188 -8.15 11.87 -11.24
N ALA A 189 -7.05 11.61 -11.93
CA ALA A 189 -6.05 12.64 -12.23
C ALA A 189 -6.56 13.57 -13.35
N ILE A 190 -6.69 14.86 -13.05
CA ILE A 190 -7.07 15.92 -14.00
C ILE A 190 -5.88 16.28 -14.89
N SER A 191 -4.70 16.40 -14.27
CA SER A 191 -3.41 16.67 -14.92
C SER A 191 -2.31 15.99 -14.09
N PRO A 192 -1.03 16.07 -14.51
CA PRO A 192 0.06 15.60 -13.66
C PRO A 192 0.11 16.26 -12.27
N GLU A 193 -0.47 17.46 -12.10
CA GLU A 193 -0.41 18.23 -10.85
C GLU A 193 -1.75 18.33 -10.12
N LEU A 194 -2.86 17.96 -10.77
CA LEU A 194 -4.21 18.13 -10.23
C LEU A 194 -4.96 16.80 -10.18
N PHE A 195 -5.64 16.57 -9.06
CA PHE A 195 -6.42 15.36 -8.83
C PHE A 195 -7.83 15.70 -8.33
N HIS A 196 -8.83 15.13 -8.98
CA HIS A 196 -10.22 15.22 -8.56
C HIS A 196 -10.52 14.12 -7.54
N TRP A 197 -11.13 14.47 -6.42
CA TRP A 197 -11.53 13.54 -5.38
C TRP A 197 -12.90 13.90 -4.79
N GLN A 198 -13.72 12.90 -4.48
CA GLN A 198 -14.99 13.11 -3.79
C GLN A 198 -14.98 12.58 -2.36
N THR A 199 -15.52 13.38 -1.43
CA THR A 199 -15.75 12.91 -0.07
C THR A 199 -16.75 11.76 -0.02
N GLN A 200 -16.69 10.93 1.03
CA GLN A 200 -17.71 9.92 1.30
C GLN A 200 -19.09 10.59 1.52
N ASN A 201 -20.17 9.96 1.03
CA ASN A 201 -21.57 10.47 0.97
C ASN A 201 -22.16 11.12 2.25
N ARG A 202 -21.50 11.02 3.41
CA ARG A 202 -21.93 11.61 4.69
C ARG A 202 -21.17 12.87 5.11
N ALA A 203 -20.08 13.24 4.44
CA ALA A 203 -19.38 14.51 4.70
C ALA A 203 -20.11 15.64 3.97
N GLY A 204 -20.52 16.67 4.71
CA GLY A 204 -21.05 17.92 4.16
C GLY A 204 -20.21 19.09 4.68
N PRO A 205 -20.11 20.22 3.96
CA PRO A 205 -19.13 21.28 4.26
C PRO A 205 -19.37 21.93 5.63
N ASN A 206 -20.59 21.82 6.16
CA ASN A 206 -20.98 22.40 7.45
C ASN A 206 -20.76 21.49 8.67
N ASN A 207 -20.31 20.25 8.48
CA ASN A 207 -19.96 19.35 9.60
C ASN A 207 -18.44 19.24 9.79
N ASN A 208 -18.02 18.74 10.96
CA ASN A 208 -16.60 18.67 11.32
C ASN A 208 -15.76 17.84 10.32
N SER A 209 -16.37 16.88 9.60
CA SER A 209 -15.64 16.11 8.59
C SER A 209 -15.46 16.89 7.29
N GLY A 210 -16.45 17.67 6.82
CA GLY A 210 -16.30 18.54 5.65
C GLY A 210 -15.30 19.68 5.89
N ARG A 211 -15.42 20.37 7.03
CA ARG A 211 -14.51 21.47 7.42
C ARG A 211 -13.05 21.06 7.47
N ARG A 212 -12.76 19.79 7.81
CA ARG A 212 -11.38 19.26 7.77
C ARG A 212 -10.74 19.49 6.40
N TYR A 213 -11.49 19.25 5.33
CA TYR A 213 -11.02 19.42 3.96
C TYR A 213 -11.11 20.88 3.51
N THR A 214 -12.27 21.52 3.63
CA THR A 214 -12.52 22.87 3.06
C THR A 214 -11.75 23.97 3.77
N GLU A 215 -11.44 23.80 5.06
CA GLU A 215 -10.65 24.73 5.87
C GLU A 215 -9.20 24.24 6.07
N SER A 216 -8.77 23.23 5.31
CA SER A 216 -7.41 22.67 5.41
C SER A 216 -6.26 23.69 5.33
N PRO A 217 -6.36 24.83 4.61
CA PRO A 217 -5.30 25.83 4.62
C PRO A 217 -5.06 26.49 5.98
N VAL A 218 -6.05 26.45 6.89
CA VAL A 218 -6.00 27.18 8.18
C VAL A 218 -6.17 26.29 9.41
N ASN A 219 -6.74 25.08 9.25
CA ASN A 219 -7.05 24.20 10.38
C ASN A 219 -5.89 23.23 10.77
N GLY A 220 -4.77 23.27 10.03
CA GLY A 220 -3.57 22.48 10.29
C GLY A 220 -3.61 21.03 9.80
N TRP A 221 -4.72 20.56 9.24
CA TRP A 221 -4.81 19.21 8.67
C TRP A 221 -4.04 19.10 7.36
N LYS A 222 -3.31 18.00 7.23
CA LYS A 222 -2.57 17.60 6.02
C LYS A 222 -3.17 16.34 5.43
N PHE A 223 -2.96 16.12 4.14
CA PHE A 223 -3.52 14.99 3.42
C PHE A 223 -2.43 14.29 2.63
N GLN A 224 -2.45 12.95 2.67
CA GLN A 224 -1.53 12.09 1.93
C GLN A 224 -2.35 11.16 1.04
N LEU A 225 -2.14 11.27 -0.28
CA LEU A 225 -2.94 10.59 -1.29
C LEU A 225 -2.27 9.28 -1.74
N PHE A 226 -3.06 8.21 -1.73
CA PHE A 226 -2.70 6.88 -2.21
C PHE A 226 -3.73 6.41 -3.22
N VAL A 227 -3.28 6.10 -4.44
CA VAL A 227 -4.18 5.81 -5.58
C VAL A 227 -3.88 4.43 -6.15
N ARG A 228 -4.92 3.66 -6.48
CA ARG A 228 -4.82 2.41 -7.23
C ARG A 228 -5.87 2.34 -8.33
N GLU A 229 -5.58 1.56 -9.35
CA GLU A 229 -6.43 1.39 -10.52
C GLU A 229 -7.72 0.62 -10.18
N ASP A 230 -7.58 -0.49 -9.47
CA ASP A 230 -8.67 -1.39 -9.07
C ASP A 230 -8.42 -2.00 -7.68
N ARG A 231 -9.30 -2.90 -7.24
CA ARG A 231 -9.23 -3.50 -5.90
C ARG A 231 -8.09 -4.49 -5.71
N ASP A 232 -7.57 -5.05 -6.79
CA ASP A 232 -6.50 -6.06 -6.80
C ASP A 232 -5.12 -5.42 -6.94
N ALA A 233 -5.05 -4.18 -7.43
CA ALA A 233 -3.83 -3.38 -7.51
C ALA A 233 -3.34 -2.88 -6.13
N ALA A 234 -2.02 -2.76 -6.01
CA ALA A 234 -1.38 -2.01 -4.93
C ALA A 234 -1.60 -0.50 -5.10
N TYR A 235 -1.64 0.22 -3.99
CA TYR A 235 -1.68 1.67 -3.98
C TYR A 235 -0.31 2.25 -4.34
N VAL A 236 -0.32 3.27 -5.19
CA VAL A 236 0.83 4.15 -5.42
C VAL A 236 0.75 5.30 -4.43
N ALA A 237 1.84 5.56 -3.70
CA ALA A 237 1.97 6.72 -2.84
C ALA A 237 2.16 7.99 -3.69
N VAL A 238 1.06 8.69 -4.01
CA VAL A 238 1.10 9.94 -4.80
C VAL A 238 1.66 11.10 -3.97
N GLY A 239 1.46 11.04 -2.65
CA GLY A 239 2.06 11.99 -1.72
C GLY A 239 1.13 13.12 -1.31
N PRO A 240 1.69 14.22 -0.79
CA PRO A 240 0.89 15.25 -0.13
C PRO A 240 0.10 16.07 -1.14
N VAL A 241 -1.08 16.49 -0.69
CA VAL A 241 -2.01 17.30 -1.49
C VAL A 241 -2.48 18.55 -0.77
N GLN A 242 -2.77 19.59 -1.55
CA GLN A 242 -3.24 20.89 -1.09
C GLN A 242 -4.56 21.26 -1.76
N LEU A 243 -5.49 21.82 -0.99
CA LEU A 243 -6.80 22.23 -1.49
C LEU A 243 -6.63 23.34 -2.54
N VAL A 244 -7.20 23.15 -3.73
CA VAL A 244 -7.31 24.20 -4.77
C VAL A 244 -8.71 24.78 -4.77
N SER A 245 -9.71 23.90 -4.86
CA SER A 245 -11.12 24.29 -4.89
C SER A 245 -11.98 23.13 -4.39
N HIS A 246 -13.20 23.46 -4.01
CA HIS A 246 -14.23 22.47 -3.70
C HIS A 246 -15.59 22.97 -4.16
N GLU A 247 -16.49 22.04 -4.49
CA GLU A 247 -17.89 22.31 -4.86
C GLU A 247 -18.80 21.17 -4.41
N GLY A 248 -20.10 21.40 -4.39
CA GLY A 248 -21.08 20.44 -3.90
C GLY A 248 -21.23 20.42 -2.36
N ASP A 249 -22.17 19.59 -1.89
CA ASP A 249 -22.48 19.45 -0.46
C ASP A 249 -22.29 18.00 -0.02
N ARG A 250 -23.10 17.06 -0.53
CA ARG A 250 -23.02 15.62 -0.20
C ARG A 250 -23.12 14.76 -1.47
N PRO A 251 -21.99 14.33 -2.06
CA PRO A 251 -20.61 14.54 -1.64
C PRO A 251 -20.05 15.93 -2.01
N ILE A 252 -18.99 16.37 -1.33
CA ILE A 252 -18.11 17.46 -1.77
C ILE A 252 -17.14 16.92 -2.81
N SER A 253 -17.07 17.57 -3.98
CA SER A 253 -16.01 17.39 -4.97
C SER A 253 -14.85 18.33 -4.63
N ILE A 254 -13.63 17.81 -4.60
CA ILE A 254 -12.42 18.55 -4.26
C ILE A 254 -11.41 18.42 -5.38
N THR A 255 -10.84 19.56 -5.79
CA THR A 255 -9.63 19.58 -6.61
C THR A 255 -8.43 19.74 -5.69
N TRP A 256 -7.59 18.72 -5.69
CA TRP A 256 -6.32 18.68 -4.99
C TRP A 256 -5.18 19.05 -5.93
N ARG A 257 -4.24 19.87 -5.46
CA ARG A 257 -2.92 20.04 -6.07
C ARG A 257 -1.94 19.08 -5.43
N LEU A 258 -1.24 18.31 -6.25
CA LEU A 258 -0.16 17.43 -5.81
C LEU A 258 1.11 18.26 -5.58
N ASP A 259 1.81 18.03 -4.47
CA ASP A 259 3.09 18.69 -4.19
C ASP A 259 4.19 18.26 -5.17
N LYS A 260 4.10 17.02 -5.64
CA LYS A 260 4.95 16.46 -6.69
C LYS A 260 4.09 15.96 -7.84
N PRO A 261 4.42 16.30 -9.10
CA PRO A 261 3.62 15.87 -10.23
C PRO A 261 3.72 14.35 -10.42
N LEU A 262 2.63 13.74 -10.88
CA LEU A 262 2.62 12.37 -11.38
C LEU A 262 3.61 12.24 -12.54
N THR A 263 4.26 11.09 -12.62
CA THR A 263 4.99 10.73 -13.84
C THR A 263 4.01 10.57 -15.00
N ALA A 264 4.51 10.67 -16.24
CA ALA A 264 3.69 10.46 -17.43
C ALA A 264 3.01 9.07 -17.44
N GLU A 265 3.66 8.04 -16.90
CA GLU A 265 3.08 6.70 -16.75
C GLU A 265 1.91 6.70 -15.75
N LEU A 266 2.11 7.27 -14.56
CA LEU A 266 1.07 7.32 -13.53
C LEU A 266 -0.11 8.18 -13.96
N PHE A 267 0.14 9.32 -14.61
CA PHE A 267 -0.94 10.15 -15.14
C PHE A 267 -1.78 9.40 -16.18
N ARG A 268 -1.15 8.68 -17.12
CA ARG A 268 -1.90 7.84 -18.09
C ARG A 268 -2.78 6.81 -17.39
N LYS A 269 -2.26 6.13 -16.36
CA LYS A 269 -3.01 5.15 -15.58
C LYS A 269 -4.17 5.78 -14.79
N PHE A 270 -3.92 6.94 -14.18
CA PHE A 270 -4.85 7.57 -13.24
C PHE A 270 -5.85 8.54 -13.87
N SER A 271 -5.64 8.91 -15.13
CA SER A 271 -6.59 9.73 -15.88
C SER A 271 -7.76 8.91 -16.43
N VAL A 272 -8.86 9.63 -16.70
CA VAL A 272 -10.07 9.09 -17.35
C VAL A 272 -9.92 9.00 -18.88
N LEU A 273 -8.83 9.55 -19.44
CA LEU A 273 -8.66 9.63 -20.89
C LEU A 273 -8.66 8.21 -21.49
N ARG A 274 -9.76 7.91 -22.20
CA ARG A 274 -9.93 6.70 -23.00
C ARG A 274 -8.84 6.71 -24.07
N ALA A 275 -8.00 5.68 -24.08
CA ALA A 275 -7.27 5.31 -25.29
C ALA A 275 -8.24 4.64 -26.26
#